data_AF-A0A1D6GXP3-F1
#
_entry.id   AF-A0A1D6GXP3-F1
#
_cell.length_a   1.000
_cell.length_b   1.000
_cell.length_c   1.000
_cell.angle_alpha   90.00
_cell.angle_beta   90.00
_cell.angle_gamma   90.00
#
_symmetry.space_group_name_H-M   'P 1'
#
loop_
_entity.id
_entity.type
_entity.pdbx_description
1 polymer ?
#
loop_
_entity_poly.entity_id
_entity_poly.type
_entity_poly.pdbx_seq_one_letter_code
_entity_poly.pdbx_strand_id
1 'polypeptide(L)'
;MGSKSVDEVLDAAAGVHCSALRLDGPNVQFSASGLENGHQEPFVIGVAGGASSGKSTVCKMIIDQLRDQRVVEYLQESFYYGLTDEELVHVHDYNFDHPGRIHHTELLLSCMQNLKHGKAVDIPNYNFKTYKSVPNARKVIF
;
A
#
# COMPACT_ATOMS: atom_id res chain seq x y z
N MET A 1 -33.15 34.06 -13.06
CA MET A 1 -31.89 33.32 -12.84
C MET A 1 -32.05 32.55 -11.55
N GLY A 2 -32.52 31.30 -11.67
CA GLY A 2 -32.90 30.46 -10.54
C GLY A 2 -31.65 29.92 -9.84
N SER A 3 -31.55 30.18 -8.54
CA SER A 3 -30.54 29.59 -7.67
C SER A 3 -30.85 28.09 -7.54
N LYS A 4 -29.88 27.25 -7.87
CA LYS A 4 -29.98 25.81 -7.63
C LYS A 4 -30.02 25.57 -6.13
N SER A 5 -30.97 24.75 -5.67
CA SER A 5 -31.11 24.35 -4.28
C SER A 5 -29.84 23.60 -3.83
N VAL A 6 -29.46 23.79 -2.57
CA VAL A 6 -28.35 23.10 -1.89
C VAL A 6 -28.47 21.57 -1.92
N ASP A 7 -29.65 21.03 -2.25
CA ASP A 7 -29.90 19.60 -2.37
C ASP A 7 -29.29 18.98 -3.65
N GLU A 8 -29.08 19.75 -4.73
CA GLU A 8 -28.49 19.23 -5.98
C GLU A 8 -26.96 19.03 -5.90
N VAL A 9 -26.29 19.59 -4.89
CA VAL A 9 -24.83 19.46 -4.71
C VAL A 9 -24.47 18.25 -3.83
N LEU A 10 -25.45 17.68 -3.12
CA LEU A 10 -25.22 16.51 -2.26
C LEU A 10 -25.19 15.17 -3.02
N ASP A 11 -25.75 15.11 -4.23
CA ASP A 11 -25.91 13.86 -4.98
C ASP A 11 -24.66 13.45 -5.79
N ALA A 12 -23.65 14.32 -5.88
CA ALA A 12 -22.37 14.03 -6.56
C ALA A 12 -21.28 13.43 -5.65
N ALA A 13 -21.57 13.25 -4.35
CA ALA A 13 -20.63 12.67 -3.39
C ALA A 13 -20.92 11.20 -3.03
N ALA A 14 -21.91 10.58 -3.68
CA ALA A 14 -22.30 9.17 -3.49
C ALA A 14 -21.32 8.14 -4.10
N GLY A 15 -20.05 8.52 -4.30
CA GLY A 15 -19.00 7.67 -4.89
C GLY A 15 -17.90 7.22 -3.92
N VAL A 16 -17.93 7.65 -2.65
CA VAL A 16 -16.94 7.21 -1.64
C VAL A 16 -17.60 6.16 -0.76
N HIS A 17 -17.58 4.91 -1.21
CA HIS A 17 -17.96 3.77 -0.38
C HIS A 17 -16.85 3.50 0.65
N CYS A 18 -16.83 4.28 1.72
CA CYS A 18 -16.09 3.96 2.93
C CYS A 18 -16.83 2.85 3.67
N SER A 19 -16.38 1.61 3.52
CA SER A 19 -16.82 0.48 4.35
C SER A 19 -16.59 0.86 5.82
N ALA A 20 -17.68 1.05 6.56
CA ALA A 20 -17.69 1.64 7.89
C ALA A 20 -16.83 0.83 8.88
N LEU A 21 -15.64 1.34 9.20
CA LEU A 21 -14.96 1.03 10.46
C LEU A 21 -15.78 1.69 11.58
N ARG A 22 -16.60 0.89 12.26
CA ARG A 22 -17.32 1.33 13.46
C ARG A 22 -16.39 1.15 14.66
N LEU A 23 -15.80 2.24 15.12
CA LEU A 23 -14.94 2.28 16.31
C LEU A 23 -15.80 2.26 17.59
N ASP A 24 -16.38 1.11 17.91
CA ASP A 24 -17.04 0.87 19.21
C ASP A 24 -16.20 -0.11 20.04
N GLY A 25 -15.38 0.41 20.97
CA GLY A 25 -14.66 -0.37 21.98
C GLY A 25 -13.46 -1.20 21.47
N PRO A 26 -12.83 -2.03 22.34
CA PRO A 26 -11.57 -2.72 22.04
C PRO A 26 -11.71 -3.90 21.06
N ASN A 27 -12.84 -4.01 20.35
CA ASN A 27 -13.12 -5.14 19.45
C ASN A 27 -13.48 -4.61 18.07
N VAL A 28 -12.55 -4.73 17.12
CA VAL A 28 -12.76 -4.31 15.72
C VAL A 28 -13.63 -5.36 15.03
N GLN A 29 -14.90 -5.04 14.79
CA GLN A 29 -15.82 -5.93 14.10
C GLN A 29 -15.93 -5.54 12.62
N PHE A 30 -15.39 -6.38 11.73
CA PHE A 30 -15.54 -6.24 10.29
C PHE A 30 -16.87 -6.88 9.83
N SER A 31 -17.77 -6.09 9.25
CA SER A 31 -18.99 -6.58 8.61
C SER A 31 -18.83 -6.56 7.09
N ALA A 32 -18.72 -7.74 6.47
CA ALA A 32 -18.74 -7.90 5.03
C ALA A 32 -20.20 -7.94 4.53
N SER A 33 -20.68 -6.85 3.92
CA SER A 33 -21.97 -6.83 3.22
C SER A 33 -21.75 -6.42 1.78
N GLY A 34 -21.81 -7.39 0.87
CA GLY A 34 -21.71 -7.20 -0.58
C GLY A 34 -20.88 -8.29 -1.25
N LEU A 35 -21.40 -9.53 -1.28
CA LEU A 35 -20.76 -10.65 -1.97
C LEU A 35 -21.52 -10.95 -3.26
N GLU A 36 -20.99 -10.47 -4.39
CA GLU A 36 -21.20 -11.13 -5.68
C GLU A 36 -19.82 -11.42 -6.29
N ASN A 37 -19.51 -12.72 -6.38
CA ASN A 37 -18.23 -13.39 -6.70
C ASN A 37 -17.35 -13.70 -5.47
N GLY A 38 -17.03 -14.99 -5.30
CA GLY A 38 -16.47 -15.65 -4.11
C GLY A 38 -15.05 -15.27 -3.65
N HIS A 39 -14.61 -14.02 -3.88
CA HIS A 39 -13.39 -13.49 -3.32
C HIS A 39 -13.70 -12.17 -2.61
N GLN A 40 -13.59 -12.17 -1.28
CA GLN A 40 -13.64 -10.92 -0.50
C GLN A 40 -12.38 -10.11 -0.85
N GLU A 41 -12.57 -8.87 -1.31
CA GLU A 41 -11.48 -7.95 -1.59
C GLU A 41 -10.67 -7.71 -0.29
N PRO A 42 -9.33 -7.79 -0.32
CA PRO A 42 -8.52 -7.61 0.88
C PRO A 42 -8.62 -6.17 1.39
N PHE A 43 -8.67 -6.02 2.71
CA PHE A 43 -8.63 -4.71 3.36
C PHE A 43 -7.20 -4.14 3.31
N VAL A 44 -7.06 -2.90 2.81
CA VAL A 44 -5.76 -2.26 2.62
C VAL A 44 -5.56 -1.15 3.65
N ILE A 45 -4.45 -1.21 4.38
CA ILE A 45 -4.01 -0.18 5.33
C ILE A 45 -2.75 0.49 4.78
N GLY A 46 -2.85 1.79 4.46
CA GLY A 46 -1.70 2.60 4.06
C GLY A 46 -1.02 3.25 5.26
N VAL A 47 0.29 3.10 5.39
CA VAL A 47 1.10 3.75 6.42
C VAL A 47 2.16 4.64 5.76
N ALA A 48 2.04 5.95 5.92
CA ALA A 48 2.91 6.95 5.30
C ALA A 48 3.56 7.89 6.33
N GLY A 49 4.64 8.57 5.94
CA GLY A 49 5.41 9.47 6.81
C GLY A 49 6.90 9.54 6.42
N GLY A 50 7.62 10.50 6.98
CA GLY A 50 9.05 10.70 6.70
C GLY A 50 9.96 9.54 7.12
N ALA A 51 11.21 9.55 6.66
CA ALA A 51 12.21 8.60 7.12
C ALA A 51 12.34 8.60 8.66
N SER A 52 12.56 7.44 9.27
CA SER A 52 12.67 7.26 10.73
C SER A 52 11.45 7.69 11.57
N SER A 53 10.27 7.94 10.98
CA SER A 53 9.06 8.27 11.74
C SER A 53 8.40 7.09 12.46
N GLY A 54 8.91 5.86 12.29
CA GLY A 54 8.40 4.66 12.93
C GLY A 54 7.36 3.86 12.13
N LYS A 55 7.20 4.11 10.82
CA LYS A 55 6.25 3.38 9.94
C LYS A 55 6.38 1.86 10.06
N SER A 56 7.61 1.34 9.91
CA SER A 56 7.87 -0.10 9.98
C SER A 56 7.54 -0.68 11.36
N THR A 57 7.76 0.10 12.43
CA THR A 57 7.38 -0.28 13.79
C THR A 57 5.87 -0.40 13.92
N VAL A 58 5.12 0.60 13.41
CA VAL A 58 3.65 0.58 13.43
C VAL A 58 3.11 -0.58 12.59
N CYS A 59 3.63 -0.80 11.37
CA CYS A 59 3.24 -1.95 10.53
C CYS A 59 3.46 -3.28 11.27
N LYS A 60 4.62 -3.45 11.89
CA LYS A 60 4.92 -4.65 12.68
C LYS A 60 3.95 -4.83 13.84
N MET A 61 3.66 -3.77 14.59
CA MET A 61 2.70 -3.83 15.71
C MET A 61 1.28 -4.18 15.24
N ILE A 62 0.88 -3.74 14.05
CA ILE A 62 -0.41 -4.12 13.45
C ILE A 62 -0.41 -5.60 13.08
N ILE A 63 0.64 -6.07 12.39
CA ILE A 63 0.80 -7.49 12.01
C ILE A 63 0.77 -8.39 13.24
N ASP A 64 1.51 -8.03 14.30
CA ASP A 64 1.59 -8.78 15.56
C ASP A 64 0.21 -8.87 16.25
N GLN A 65 -0.63 -7.84 16.11
CA GLN A 65 -1.99 -7.84 16.67
C GLN A 65 -3.01 -8.65 15.85
N LEU A 66 -2.83 -8.74 14.53
CA LEU A 66 -3.73 -9.46 13.64
C LEU A 66 -3.54 -10.99 13.67
N ARG A 67 -2.46 -11.48 14.29
CA ARG A 67 -2.18 -12.90 14.60
C ARG A 67 -2.48 -13.87 13.44
N ASP A 68 -3.64 -14.53 13.48
CA ASP A 68 -4.03 -15.63 12.60
C ASP A 68 -4.60 -15.15 11.26
N GLN A 69 -4.75 -13.83 11.05
CA GLN A 69 -5.15 -13.29 9.76
C GLN A 69 -3.98 -13.34 8.77
N ARG A 70 -4.30 -13.67 7.50
CA ARG A 70 -3.31 -13.58 6.42
C ARG A 70 -3.01 -12.11 6.15
N VAL A 71 -1.84 -11.64 6.59
CA VAL A 71 -1.37 -10.29 6.34
C VAL A 71 -0.25 -10.31 5.31
N VAL A 72 -0.36 -9.43 4.32
CA VAL A 72 0.68 -9.18 3.32
C VAL A 72 1.34 -7.85 3.64
N GLU A 73 2.63 -7.88 3.98
CA GLU A 73 3.44 -6.66 4.04
C GLU A 73 3.85 -6.24 2.62
N TYR A 74 3.47 -5.01 2.25
CA TYR A 74 3.71 -4.40 0.94
C TYR A 74 4.49 -3.09 1.12
N LEU A 75 5.76 -3.07 0.72
CA LEU A 75 6.67 -1.94 0.93
C LEU A 75 6.96 -1.25 -0.40
N GLN A 76 6.76 0.08 -0.46
CA GLN A 76 7.09 0.87 -1.64
C GLN A 76 8.59 0.87 -1.95
N GLU A 77 9.43 0.81 -0.91
CA GLU A 77 10.89 0.82 -1.05
C GLU A 77 11.42 -0.43 -1.79
N SER A 78 10.65 -1.53 -1.83
CA SER A 78 10.96 -2.71 -2.65
C SER A 78 11.05 -2.41 -4.14
N PHE A 79 10.43 -1.33 -4.60
CA PHE A 79 10.32 -0.94 -6.01
C PHE A 79 11.33 0.14 -6.41
N TYR A 80 12.30 0.47 -5.55
CA TYR A 80 13.43 1.30 -5.93
C TYR A 80 14.30 0.59 -6.98
N TYR A 81 14.87 1.37 -7.89
CA TYR A 81 15.86 0.85 -8.83
C TYR A 81 17.22 0.72 -8.14
N GLY A 82 18.04 -0.21 -8.62
CA GLY A 82 19.42 -0.33 -8.16
C GLY A 82 20.25 0.86 -8.64
N LEU A 83 20.92 1.53 -7.72
CA LEU A 83 21.78 2.68 -8.05
C LEU A 83 22.92 2.27 -8.98
N THR A 84 23.34 3.16 -9.88
CA THR A 84 24.58 2.96 -10.65
C THR A 84 25.80 3.14 -9.75
N ASP A 85 26.97 2.76 -10.26
CA ASP A 85 28.19 2.87 -9.46
C ASP A 85 28.59 4.35 -9.23
N GLU A 86 28.25 5.24 -10.16
CA GLU A 86 28.39 6.69 -10.00
C GLU A 86 27.43 7.25 -8.94
N GLU A 87 26.18 6.79 -8.93
CA GLU A 87 25.20 7.22 -7.91
C GLU A 87 25.56 6.72 -6.51
N LEU A 88 26.16 5.52 -6.41
CA LEU A 88 26.66 4.96 -5.16
C LEU A 88 27.75 5.82 -4.51
N VAL A 89 28.60 6.48 -5.30
CA VAL A 89 29.65 7.39 -4.78
C VAL A 89 29.02 8.55 -4.01
N HIS A 90 27.82 8.98 -4.41
CA HIS A 90 27.10 10.11 -3.83
C HIS A 90 25.85 9.67 -3.04
N VAL A 91 25.81 8.43 -2.56
CA VAL A 91 24.61 7.85 -1.93
C VAL A 91 24.11 8.64 -0.72
N HIS A 92 25.00 9.32 -0.01
CA HIS A 92 24.63 10.15 1.15
C HIS A 92 23.88 11.43 0.77
N ASP A 93 24.08 11.93 -0.44
CA ASP A 93 23.38 13.10 -0.99
C ASP A 93 22.20 12.68 -1.88
N TYR A 94 21.97 11.37 -2.02
CA TYR A 94 20.96 10.83 -2.90
C TYR A 94 19.56 10.97 -2.27
N ASN A 95 18.67 11.66 -2.99
CA ASN A 95 17.28 11.82 -2.57
C ASN A 95 16.42 10.62 -3.04
N PHE A 96 16.17 9.69 -2.13
CA PHE A 96 15.32 8.50 -2.34
C PHE A 96 13.82 8.82 -2.45
N ASP A 97 13.39 9.99 -1.95
CA ASP A 97 11.98 10.40 -1.94
C ASP A 97 11.57 11.12 -3.25
N HIS A 98 12.53 11.36 -4.15
CA HIS A 98 12.20 11.98 -5.43
C HIS A 98 11.30 11.03 -6.25
N PRO A 99 10.15 11.49 -6.81
CA PRO A 99 9.19 10.63 -7.49
C PRO A 99 9.81 9.85 -8.66
N GLY A 100 10.80 10.44 -9.33
CA GLY A 100 11.59 9.78 -10.38
C GLY A 100 12.47 8.60 -9.91
N ARG A 101 12.60 8.34 -8.60
CA ARG A 101 13.34 7.18 -8.08
C ARG A 101 12.48 5.91 -8.05
N ILE A 102 11.17 6.06 -8.21
CA ILE A 102 10.23 4.95 -8.32
C ILE A 102 9.98 4.70 -9.82
N HIS A 103 10.97 4.13 -10.49
CA HIS A 103 10.85 3.82 -11.93
C HIS A 103 9.73 2.79 -12.19
N HIS A 104 9.45 1.94 -11.21
CA HIS A 104 8.48 0.87 -11.28
C HIS A 104 7.14 1.25 -10.65
N THR A 105 6.71 2.52 -10.73
CA THR A 105 5.40 2.93 -10.21
C THR A 105 4.27 2.12 -10.85
N GLU A 106 4.34 1.84 -12.16
CA GLU A 106 3.36 0.99 -12.84
C GLU A 106 3.37 -0.46 -12.34
N LEU A 107 4.55 -1.01 -12.06
CA LEU A 107 4.66 -2.35 -11.48
C LEU A 107 4.12 -2.37 -10.05
N LEU A 108 4.40 -1.34 -9.24
CA LEU A 108 3.87 -1.18 -7.89
C LEU A 108 2.33 -1.13 -7.94
N LEU A 109 1.75 -0.32 -8.82
CA LEU A 109 0.30 -0.22 -8.96
C LEU A 109 -0.30 -1.53 -9.48
N SER A 110 0.33 -2.16 -10.48
CA SER A 110 -0.11 -3.44 -11.04
C SER A 110 -0.08 -4.57 -10.00
N CYS A 111 0.99 -4.68 -9.22
CA CYS A 111 1.11 -5.65 -8.13
C CYS A 111 0.01 -5.43 -7.08
N MET A 112 -0.21 -4.18 -6.67
CA MET A 112 -1.27 -3.85 -5.71
C MET A 112 -2.66 -4.20 -6.26
N GLN A 113 -2.96 -3.85 -7.51
CA GLN A 113 -4.23 -4.21 -8.14
C GLN A 113 -4.44 -5.72 -8.24
N ASN A 114 -3.41 -6.48 -8.63
CA ASN A 114 -3.49 -7.93 -8.72
C ASN A 114 -3.74 -8.55 -7.34
N LEU A 115 -3.05 -8.07 -6.30
CA LEU A 115 -3.27 -8.48 -4.92
C LEU A 115 -4.71 -8.20 -4.46
N LYS A 116 -5.27 -7.03 -4.81
CA LYS A 116 -6.68 -6.69 -4.53
C LYS A 116 -7.67 -7.65 -5.19
N HIS A 117 -7.32 -8.24 -6.33
CA HIS A 117 -8.14 -9.25 -7.01
C HIS A 117 -7.80 -10.70 -6.62
N GLY A 118 -7.02 -10.92 -5.55
CA GLY A 118 -6.62 -12.25 -5.09
C GLY A 118 -5.63 -12.97 -6.02
N LYS A 119 -4.97 -12.24 -6.93
CA LYS A 119 -3.97 -12.80 -7.85
C LYS A 119 -2.59 -12.76 -7.20
N ALA A 120 -1.82 -13.83 -7.37
CA ALA A 120 -0.44 -13.87 -6.93
C ALA A 120 0.43 -12.87 -7.73
N VAL A 121 1.41 -12.27 -7.06
CA VAL A 121 2.35 -11.32 -7.66
C VAL A 121 3.77 -11.59 -7.21
N ASP A 122 4.73 -11.20 -8.03
CA ASP A 122 6.15 -11.22 -7.69
C ASP A 122 6.56 -9.80 -7.30
N ILE A 123 6.85 -9.59 -6.01
CA ILE A 123 7.30 -8.31 -5.48
C ILE A 123 8.83 -8.27 -5.52
N PRO A 124 9.45 -7.27 -6.15
CA PRO A 124 10.91 -7.13 -6.12
C PRO A 124 11.43 -6.95 -4.69
N ASN A 125 12.72 -7.19 -4.49
CA ASN A 125 13.38 -6.92 -3.21
C ASN A 125 14.49 -5.90 -3.43
N TYR A 126 14.62 -4.95 -2.50
CA TYR A 126 15.66 -3.95 -2.52
C TYR A 126 16.62 -4.15 -1.36
N ASN A 127 17.92 -4.17 -1.62
CA ASN A 127 18.94 -4.31 -0.58
C ASN A 127 19.53 -2.95 -0.23
N PHE A 128 19.11 -2.38 0.91
CA PHE A 128 19.59 -1.09 1.39
C PHE A 128 21.07 -1.06 1.80
N LYS A 129 21.73 -2.22 1.97
CA LYS A 129 23.17 -2.28 2.23
C LYS A 129 24.00 -2.10 0.96
N THR A 130 23.48 -2.60 -0.17
CA THR A 130 24.17 -2.53 -1.46
C THR A 130 23.55 -1.52 -2.41
N TYR A 131 22.39 -0.96 -2.06
CA TYR A 131 21.54 -0.09 -2.88
C TYR A 131 21.23 -0.66 -4.27
N LYS A 132 21.09 -2.00 -4.36
CA LYS A 132 20.77 -2.71 -5.60
C LYS A 132 19.43 -3.42 -5.46
N SER A 133 18.71 -3.52 -6.58
CA SER A 133 17.57 -4.43 -6.71
C SER A 133 18.08 -5.87 -6.73
N VAL A 134 17.35 -6.77 -6.08
CA VAL A 134 17.69 -8.19 -5.95
C VAL A 134 16.86 -8.98 -6.97
N PRO A 135 17.49 -9.84 -7.79
CA PRO A 135 16.78 -10.57 -8.85
C PRO A 135 15.74 -11.58 -8.33
N ASN A 136 15.86 -12.00 -7.08
CA ASN A 136 14.91 -12.92 -6.44
C ASN A 136 13.71 -12.13 -5.90
N ALA A 137 12.67 -12.00 -6.72
CA ALA A 137 11.39 -11.46 -6.30
C ALA A 137 10.70 -12.41 -5.29
N ARG A 138 10.01 -11.82 -4.32
CA ARG A 138 9.19 -12.54 -3.35
C ARG A 138 7.81 -12.76 -3.95
N LYS A 139 7.43 -14.03 -4.13
CA LYS A 139 6.08 -14.40 -4.53
C LYS A 139 5.11 -14.19 -3.36
N VAL A 140 4.02 -13.46 -3.61
CA VAL A 140 2.99 -13.14 -2.62
C VAL A 140 1.62 -13.57 -3.15
N ILE A 141 0.83 -14.21 -2.29
CA ILE A 141 -0.51 -14.71 -2.59
C ILE A 141 -1.40 -14.55 -1.34
N PHE A 142 -2.69 -14.30 -1.57
CA PHE A 142 -3.73 -14.28 -0.53
C PHE A 142 -4.31 -15.66 -0.25
#